data_AF-A0A383EQ26-F1
#
_entry.id   AF-A0A383EQ26-F1
#
_cell.length_a   1.000
_cell.length_b   1.000
_cell.length_c   1.000
_cell.angle_alpha   90.00
_cell.angle_beta   90.00
_cell.angle_gamma   90.00
#
_symmetry.space_group_name_H-M   'P 1'
#
loop_
_entity.id
_entity.type
_entity.pdbx_description
1 polymer ?
#
loop_
_entity_poly.entity_id
_entity_poly.type
_entity_poly.pdbx_seq_one_letter_code
_entity_poly.pdbx_strand_id
1 'polypeptide(L)'
;KMDAGGLIQLFIIWTLTVSGIVANMDHTNRFVYWEWSGWMIGLIKLCLVSIVFLVWIHPRKLWIIGTRTLNNTELGTHLGIAIVLLLIGWFSPSSGLGSLSSLVPYLTAFLSGLLVFQFILEFDKTKGVWFNFHWDNKELYLSLSVLSMSIAILIGILFDDPVVSTAGMVALPFAAIALIWPSHVRHLQRARFYPIFIFAMFLCVRAPWFLIPLAVLFFVLRTVNYFRYG
;
A
#
# COMPACT_ATOMS: atom_id res chain seq x y z
N LYS A 1 -4.66 18.22 14.58
CA LYS A 1 -3.21 17.91 14.54
C LYS A 1 -2.92 16.43 14.24
N MET A 2 -3.78 15.47 14.62
CA MET A 2 -3.56 14.03 14.36
C MET A 2 -3.67 13.60 12.88
N ASP A 3 -4.61 14.13 12.08
CA ASP A 3 -4.61 13.87 10.61
C ASP A 3 -3.38 14.47 9.91
N ALA A 4 -2.85 15.58 10.44
CA ALA A 4 -1.58 16.15 9.97
C ALA A 4 -0.36 15.31 10.40
N GLY A 5 -0.56 14.31 11.27
CA GLY A 5 0.46 13.38 11.75
C GLY A 5 0.68 12.16 10.85
N GLY A 6 0.03 12.09 9.68
CA GLY A 6 0.28 11.02 8.71
C GLY A 6 -0.28 9.65 9.10
N LEU A 7 -1.16 9.56 10.10
CA LEU A 7 -1.69 8.28 10.61
C LEU A 7 -2.37 7.44 9.53
N ILE A 8 -3.03 8.05 8.54
CA ILE A 8 -3.65 7.33 7.42
C ILE A 8 -2.60 6.61 6.55
N GLN A 9 -1.38 7.14 6.49
CA GLN A 9 -0.28 6.56 5.72
C GLN A 9 0.30 5.32 6.41
N LEU A 10 0.03 5.12 7.70
CA LEU A 10 0.39 3.89 8.41
C LEU A 10 -0.27 2.65 7.78
N PHE A 11 -1.44 2.78 7.16
CA PHE A 11 -2.03 1.66 6.41
C PHE A 11 -1.09 1.15 5.32
N ILE A 12 -0.52 2.06 4.52
CA ILE A 12 0.38 1.70 3.41
C ILE A 12 1.67 1.10 3.98
N ILE A 13 2.22 1.75 5.01
CA ILE A 13 3.48 1.37 5.62
C ILE A 13 3.38 -0.02 6.26
N TRP A 14 2.32 -0.27 7.04
CA TRP A 14 2.10 -1.58 7.65
C TRP A 14 1.82 -2.65 6.61
N THR A 15 1.02 -2.34 5.58
CA THR A 15 0.76 -3.29 4.48
C THR A 15 2.06 -3.67 3.79
N LEU A 16 2.96 -2.72 3.50
CA LEU A 16 4.29 -3.01 2.94
C LEU A 16 5.15 -3.87 3.86
N THR A 17 5.20 -3.57 5.16
CA THR A 17 5.98 -4.38 6.11
C THR A 17 5.42 -5.80 6.23
N VAL A 18 4.09 -5.97 6.28
CA VAL A 18 3.47 -7.30 6.35
C VAL A 18 3.61 -8.06 5.03
N SER A 19 3.60 -7.38 3.88
CA SER A 19 3.94 -7.99 2.59
C SER A 19 5.32 -8.67 2.62
N GLY A 20 6.33 -8.03 3.24
CA GLY A 20 7.63 -8.65 3.41
C GLY A 20 7.61 -9.92 4.29
N ILE A 21 6.83 -9.90 5.38
CA ILE A 21 6.63 -11.08 6.25
C ILE A 21 5.98 -12.21 5.46
N VAL A 22 4.90 -11.91 4.74
CA VAL A 22 4.12 -12.88 3.96
C VAL A 22 4.94 -13.44 2.80
N ALA A 23 5.76 -12.63 2.13
CA ALA A 23 6.65 -13.07 1.06
C ALA A 23 7.73 -14.06 1.56
N ASN A 24 8.19 -13.91 2.81
CA ASN A 24 9.08 -14.88 3.43
C ASN A 24 8.33 -16.16 3.84
N MET A 25 7.12 -16.03 4.40
CA MET A 25 6.27 -17.18 4.72
C MET A 25 6.00 -18.04 3.47
N ASP A 26 5.68 -17.41 2.34
CA ASP A 26 5.46 -18.10 1.06
C ASP A 26 6.64 -18.96 0.63
N HIS A 27 7.85 -18.39 0.72
CA HIS A 27 9.07 -19.09 0.34
C HIS A 27 9.38 -20.28 1.25
N THR A 28 9.09 -20.16 2.55
CA THR A 28 9.31 -21.25 3.50
C THR A 28 8.26 -22.35 3.37
N ASN A 29 6.98 -21.99 3.24
CA ASN A 29 5.89 -22.91 3.02
C ASN A 29 4.69 -22.19 2.36
N ARG A 30 4.46 -22.51 1.09
CA ARG A 30 3.39 -21.97 0.26
C ARG A 30 1.98 -22.21 0.81
N PHE A 31 1.74 -23.32 1.48
CA PHE A 31 0.42 -23.76 1.94
C PHE A 31 0.05 -23.22 3.32
N VAL A 32 0.80 -22.23 3.83
CA VAL A 32 0.50 -21.58 5.10
C VAL A 32 -0.61 -20.57 4.90
N TYR A 33 -1.71 -20.80 5.60
CA TYR A 33 -2.87 -19.91 5.68
C TYR A 33 -3.32 -19.82 7.13
N TRP A 34 -3.86 -18.66 7.49
CA TRP A 34 -4.41 -18.40 8.82
C TRP A 34 -3.41 -18.67 9.96
N GLU A 35 -2.15 -18.28 9.76
CA GLU A 35 -1.05 -18.56 10.69
C GLU A 35 -0.93 -17.49 11.77
N TRP A 36 -1.20 -17.89 13.01
CA TRP A 36 -1.11 -16.98 14.15
C TRP A 36 0.29 -16.92 14.76
N SER A 37 1.18 -17.86 14.45
CA SER A 37 2.56 -17.78 14.92
C SER A 37 3.29 -16.56 14.36
N GLY A 38 4.31 -16.10 15.09
CA GLY A 38 5.08 -14.91 14.70
C GLY A 38 4.37 -13.58 14.92
N TRP A 39 3.13 -13.56 15.45
CA TRP A 39 2.39 -12.32 15.74
C TRP A 39 3.19 -11.35 16.63
N MET A 40 3.91 -11.85 17.63
CA MET A 40 4.77 -11.02 18.49
C MET A 40 5.85 -10.29 17.68
N ILE A 41 6.56 -11.01 16.82
CA ILE A 41 7.62 -10.44 15.96
C ILE A 41 7.00 -9.47 14.95
N GLY A 42 5.83 -9.82 14.39
CA GLY A 42 5.06 -8.98 13.49
C GLY A 42 4.66 -7.65 14.14
N LEU A 43 4.08 -7.68 15.35
CA LEU A 43 3.72 -6.47 16.09
C LEU A 43 4.93 -5.63 16.48
N ILE A 44 6.05 -6.25 16.86
CA ILE A 44 7.31 -5.54 17.13
C ILE A 44 7.77 -4.79 15.88
N LYS A 45 7.76 -5.44 14.71
CA LYS A 45 8.10 -4.80 13.43
C LYS A 45 7.15 -3.65 13.10
N LEU A 46 5.83 -3.82 13.27
CA LEU A 46 4.86 -2.75 13.06
C LEU A 46 5.10 -1.57 14.02
N CYS A 47 5.40 -1.84 15.29
CA CYS A 47 5.72 -0.81 16.27
C CYS A 47 7.00 -0.05 15.88
N LEU A 48 8.07 -0.77 15.55
CA LEU A 48 9.34 -0.21 15.09
C LEU A 48 9.14 0.71 13.89
N VAL A 49 8.47 0.20 12.85
CA VAL A 49 8.22 0.96 11.62
C VAL A 49 7.32 2.17 11.89
N SER A 50 6.34 2.05 12.78
CA SER A 50 5.49 3.19 13.18
C SER A 50 6.29 4.29 13.88
N ILE A 51 7.21 3.91 14.79
CA ILE A 51 8.09 4.87 15.47
C ILE A 51 9.01 5.55 14.47
N VAL A 52 9.67 4.78 13.60
CA VAL A 52 10.55 5.32 12.54
C VAL A 52 9.76 6.27 11.64
N PHE A 53 8.54 5.90 11.26
CA PHE A 53 7.70 6.74 10.43
C PHE A 53 7.33 8.07 11.10
N LEU A 54 6.79 8.02 12.32
CA LEU A 54 6.29 9.20 13.01
C LEU A 54 7.40 10.15 13.49
N VAL A 55 8.56 9.61 13.88
CA VAL A 55 9.68 10.40 14.43
C VAL A 55 10.62 10.89 13.33
N TRP A 56 10.81 10.12 12.26
CA TRP A 56 11.86 10.43 11.27
C TRP A 56 11.33 10.72 9.87
N ILE A 57 10.53 9.82 9.30
CA ILE A 57 10.09 9.92 7.89
C ILE A 57 9.07 11.03 7.69
N HIS A 58 8.04 11.07 8.54
CA HIS A 58 6.94 12.04 8.45
C HIS A 58 7.39 13.48 8.71
N PRO A 59 8.16 13.80 9.78
CA PRO A 59 8.60 15.18 10.04
C PRO A 59 9.53 15.73 8.96
N ARG A 60 10.35 14.86 8.34
CA ARG A 60 11.24 15.24 7.24
C ARG A 60 10.53 15.32 5.88
N LYS A 61 9.21 15.05 5.83
CA LYS A 61 8.43 14.99 4.59
C LYS A 61 9.06 14.06 3.55
N LEU A 62 9.61 12.92 3.97
CA LEU A 62 10.19 11.95 3.04
C LEU A 62 9.11 11.07 2.38
N TRP A 63 7.90 11.05 2.95
CA TRP A 63 6.75 10.29 2.48
C TRP A 63 5.55 11.22 2.30
N ILE A 64 5.29 11.63 1.06
CA ILE A 64 4.34 12.69 0.69
C ILE A 64 3.24 12.13 -0.25
N ILE A 65 2.97 10.83 -0.16
CA ILE A 65 2.01 10.15 -1.05
C ILE A 65 0.62 10.80 -0.94
N GLY A 66 0.09 11.23 -2.08
CA GLY A 66 -1.31 11.63 -2.23
C GLY A 66 -1.66 13.04 -1.75
N THR A 67 -0.68 13.83 -1.28
CA THR A 67 -0.87 15.25 -0.97
C THR A 67 -0.36 16.16 -2.08
N ARG A 68 0.63 15.73 -2.86
CA ARG A 68 1.10 16.40 -4.07
C ARG A 68 1.57 15.39 -5.13
N THR A 69 1.72 15.85 -6.37
CA THR A 69 2.39 15.10 -7.44
C THR A 69 3.87 14.95 -7.09
N LEU A 70 4.43 13.78 -7.36
CA LEU A 70 5.82 13.46 -7.04
C LEU A 70 6.69 13.66 -8.28
N ASN A 71 7.84 14.30 -8.10
CA ASN A 71 8.89 14.31 -9.11
C ASN A 71 9.57 12.94 -9.23
N ASN A 72 10.31 12.68 -10.32
CA ASN A 72 11.01 11.41 -10.52
C ASN A 72 11.97 11.05 -9.37
N THR A 73 12.64 12.06 -8.79
CA THR A 73 13.50 11.87 -7.62
C THR A 73 12.71 11.44 -6.39
N GLU A 74 11.57 12.08 -6.14
CA GLU A 74 10.66 11.76 -5.04
C GLU A 74 10.02 10.38 -5.25
N LEU A 75 9.64 10.03 -6.47
CA LEU A 75 9.16 8.68 -6.78
C LEU A 75 10.23 7.64 -6.45
N GLY A 76 11.49 7.92 -6.78
CA GLY A 76 12.64 7.11 -6.36
C GLY A 76 12.80 6.99 -4.84
N THR A 77 12.63 8.07 -4.07
CA THR A 77 12.72 7.99 -2.60
C THR A 77 11.60 7.14 -2.00
N HIS A 78 10.38 7.23 -2.53
CA HIS A 78 9.26 6.41 -2.06
C HIS A 78 9.48 4.92 -2.38
N LEU A 79 10.00 4.60 -3.56
CA LEU A 79 10.41 3.22 -3.90
C LEU A 79 11.53 2.72 -2.98
N GLY A 80 12.54 3.55 -2.71
CA GLY A 80 13.62 3.21 -1.77
C GLY A 80 13.10 2.92 -0.37
N ILE A 81 12.20 3.74 0.16
CA ILE A 81 11.55 3.50 1.45
C ILE A 81 10.71 2.22 1.40
N ALA A 82 9.97 1.97 0.32
CA ALA A 82 9.16 0.76 0.18
C ALA A 82 10.03 -0.52 0.18
N ILE A 83 11.18 -0.50 -0.49
CA ILE A 83 12.17 -1.59 -0.44
C ILE A 83 12.64 -1.81 1.00
N VAL A 84 13.02 -0.75 1.72
CA VAL A 84 13.44 -0.87 3.13
C VAL A 84 12.34 -1.46 4.00
N LEU A 85 11.07 -1.03 3.83
CA LEU A 85 9.93 -1.56 4.57
C LEU A 85 9.68 -3.04 4.27
N LEU A 86 9.76 -3.44 3.00
CA LEU A 86 9.66 -4.84 2.58
C LEU A 86 10.80 -5.67 3.19
N LEU A 87 12.03 -5.16 3.20
CA LEU A 87 13.19 -5.85 3.79
C LEU A 87 13.06 -6.00 5.30
N ILE A 88 12.57 -4.98 6.03
CA ILE A 88 12.26 -5.07 7.46
C ILE A 88 11.22 -6.17 7.72
N GLY A 89 10.19 -6.21 6.88
CA GLY A 89 9.16 -7.25 6.91
C GLY A 89 9.75 -8.65 6.68
N TRP A 90 10.52 -8.79 5.61
CA TRP A 90 11.15 -10.03 5.17
C TRP A 90 12.14 -10.60 6.16
N PHE A 91 12.96 -9.76 6.79
CA PHE A 91 14.07 -10.20 7.65
C PHE A 91 13.58 -11.10 8.79
N SER A 92 14.03 -12.34 8.80
CA SER A 92 13.72 -13.33 9.85
C SER A 92 14.96 -14.19 10.09
N PRO A 93 15.21 -14.72 11.31
CA PRO A 93 16.37 -15.57 11.56
C PRO A 93 16.47 -16.79 10.62
N SER A 94 15.36 -17.25 10.06
CA SER A 94 15.27 -18.37 9.13
C SER A 94 15.25 -17.98 7.64
N SER A 95 15.37 -16.70 7.29
CA SER A 95 15.25 -16.24 5.89
C SER A 95 16.50 -16.61 5.08
N GLY A 96 16.35 -17.48 4.08
CA GLY A 96 17.40 -17.74 3.08
C GLY A 96 17.48 -16.60 2.05
N LEU A 97 18.67 -16.28 1.55
CA LEU A 97 18.88 -15.22 0.54
C LEU A 97 18.05 -15.43 -0.74
N GLY A 98 17.74 -16.69 -1.09
CA GLY A 98 16.87 -17.02 -2.24
C GLY A 98 15.45 -16.50 -2.11
N SER A 99 14.98 -16.20 -0.90
CA SER A 99 13.65 -15.62 -0.66
C SER A 99 13.56 -14.12 -0.96
N LEU A 100 14.66 -13.44 -1.30
CA LEU A 100 14.61 -12.01 -1.67
C LEU A 100 13.87 -11.78 -2.99
N SER A 101 13.88 -12.75 -3.91
CA SER A 101 13.17 -12.64 -5.18
C SER A 101 11.65 -12.58 -4.99
N SER A 102 11.11 -13.18 -3.92
CA SER A 102 9.67 -13.14 -3.64
C SER A 102 9.15 -11.74 -3.30
N LEU A 103 10.03 -10.77 -3.01
CA LEU A 103 9.66 -9.37 -2.78
C LEU A 103 9.36 -8.60 -4.07
N VAL A 104 9.85 -9.06 -5.21
CA VAL A 104 9.70 -8.39 -6.51
C VAL A 104 8.23 -8.13 -6.88
N PRO A 105 7.31 -9.13 -6.85
CA PRO A 105 5.91 -8.88 -7.20
C PRO A 105 5.22 -7.90 -6.24
N TYR A 106 5.59 -7.85 -4.97
CA TYR A 106 5.04 -6.89 -4.02
C TYR A 106 5.54 -5.47 -4.28
N LEU A 107 6.81 -5.31 -4.66
CA LEU A 107 7.37 -4.01 -5.02
C LEU A 107 6.74 -3.47 -6.31
N THR A 108 6.51 -4.32 -7.31
CA THR A 108 5.85 -3.91 -8.56
C THR A 108 4.38 -3.59 -8.35
N ALA A 109 3.67 -4.35 -7.51
CA ALA A 109 2.30 -4.02 -7.09
C ALA A 109 2.24 -2.68 -6.32
N PHE A 110 3.21 -2.41 -5.45
CA PHE A 110 3.30 -1.12 -4.77
C PHE A 110 3.56 0.03 -5.74
N LEU A 111 4.46 -0.14 -6.71
CA LEU A 111 4.70 0.87 -7.76
C LEU A 111 3.41 1.19 -8.52
N SER A 112 2.62 0.17 -8.86
CA SER A 112 1.31 0.38 -9.49
C SER A 112 0.40 1.26 -8.64
N GLY A 113 0.29 0.99 -7.34
CA GLY A 113 -0.47 1.81 -6.40
C GLY A 113 0.09 3.23 -6.28
N LEU A 114 1.41 3.39 -6.21
CA LEU A 114 2.08 4.70 -6.10
C LEU A 114 1.78 5.60 -7.30
N LEU A 115 1.69 5.03 -8.50
CA LEU A 115 1.32 5.75 -9.72
C LEU A 115 -0.11 6.27 -9.68
N VAL A 116 -1.03 5.55 -9.04
CA VAL A 116 -2.40 6.02 -8.78
C VAL A 116 -2.39 7.24 -7.84
N PHE A 117 -1.44 7.34 -6.91
CA PHE A 117 -1.37 8.50 -6.02
C PHE A 117 -0.80 9.77 -6.66
N GLN A 118 -0.35 9.73 -7.92
CA GLN A 118 0.15 10.91 -8.64
C GLN A 118 -0.96 11.91 -9.00
N PHE A 119 -2.23 11.51 -9.00
CA PHE A 119 -3.34 12.43 -9.21
C PHE A 119 -3.90 12.95 -7.88
N ILE A 120 -3.78 14.26 -7.68
CA ILE A 120 -4.26 14.96 -6.48
C ILE A 120 -5.76 15.24 -6.66
N LEU A 121 -6.55 14.79 -5.69
CA LEU A 121 -7.96 15.16 -5.60
C LEU A 121 -8.11 16.27 -4.57
N GLU A 122 -8.62 17.42 -4.97
CA GLU A 122 -8.91 18.54 -4.07
C GLU A 122 -10.41 18.66 -3.87
N PHE A 123 -10.82 18.97 -2.63
CA PHE A 123 -12.22 19.21 -2.32
C PHE A 123 -12.52 20.70 -2.45
N ASP A 124 -13.35 21.07 -3.42
CA ASP A 124 -13.84 22.44 -3.53
C ASP A 124 -14.95 22.65 -2.48
N LYS A 125 -14.59 23.36 -1.40
CA LYS A 125 -15.49 23.69 -0.30
C LYS A 125 -16.66 24.58 -0.73
N THR A 126 -16.54 25.31 -1.83
CA THR A 126 -17.58 26.24 -2.31
C THR A 126 -18.66 25.53 -3.11
N LYS A 127 -18.28 24.52 -3.91
CA LYS A 127 -19.21 23.73 -4.73
C LYS A 127 -19.65 22.44 -4.06
N GLY A 128 -18.98 22.00 -2.99
CA GLY A 128 -19.24 20.71 -2.34
C GLY A 128 -18.86 19.51 -3.20
N VAL A 129 -18.03 19.73 -4.23
CA VAL A 129 -17.65 18.73 -5.24
C VAL A 129 -16.13 18.58 -5.23
N TRP A 130 -15.66 17.35 -5.36
CA TRP A 130 -14.25 17.07 -5.54
C TRP A 130 -13.83 17.43 -6.97
N PHE A 131 -12.77 18.21 -7.14
CA PHE A 131 -12.19 18.58 -8.42
C PHE A 131 -10.72 18.16 -8.49
N ASN A 132 -10.26 17.83 -9.70
CA ASN A 132 -8.88 17.43 -9.96
C ASN A 132 -8.15 18.63 -10.59
N PHE A 133 -7.18 19.20 -9.87
CA PHE A 133 -6.55 20.47 -10.23
C PHE A 133 -5.48 20.32 -11.34
N HIS A 134 -4.97 19.10 -11.56
CA HIS A 134 -3.92 18.82 -12.57
C HIS A 134 -4.21 17.54 -13.35
N TRP A 135 -4.67 17.73 -14.59
CA TRP A 135 -5.20 16.67 -15.47
C TRP A 135 -4.18 16.20 -16.51
N ASP A 136 -2.99 16.80 -16.54
CA ASP A 136 -1.97 16.50 -17.54
C ASP A 136 -1.37 15.10 -17.31
N ASN A 137 -1.23 14.32 -18.39
CA ASN A 137 -0.64 12.98 -18.41
C ASN A 137 -1.34 11.90 -17.55
N LYS A 138 -2.59 12.11 -17.11
CA LYS A 138 -3.34 11.10 -16.32
C LYS A 138 -3.39 9.71 -16.98
N GLU A 139 -3.53 9.68 -18.30
CA GLU A 139 -3.65 8.44 -19.08
C GLU A 139 -2.33 7.68 -19.05
N LEU A 140 -1.20 8.38 -19.04
CA LEU A 140 0.13 7.81 -18.89
C LEU A 140 0.29 7.17 -17.51
N TYR A 141 -0.02 7.90 -16.43
CA TYR A 141 0.13 7.35 -15.07
C TYR A 141 -0.81 6.17 -14.81
N LEU A 142 -2.06 6.25 -15.27
CA LEU A 142 -3.04 5.16 -15.12
C LEU A 142 -2.69 3.95 -15.99
N SER A 143 -2.24 4.15 -17.22
CA SER A 143 -1.78 3.03 -18.09
C SER A 143 -0.53 2.36 -17.53
N LEU A 144 0.44 3.12 -17.01
CA LEU A 144 1.62 2.58 -16.35
C LEU A 144 1.24 1.84 -15.05
N SER A 145 0.24 2.34 -14.31
CA SER A 145 -0.31 1.65 -13.13
C SER A 145 -0.95 0.31 -13.52
N VAL A 146 -1.79 0.27 -14.56
CA VAL A 146 -2.39 -0.97 -15.05
C VAL A 146 -1.32 -1.95 -15.54
N LEU A 147 -0.35 -1.47 -16.32
CA LEU A 147 0.75 -2.29 -16.83
C LEU A 147 1.59 -2.88 -15.70
N SER A 148 1.99 -2.07 -14.72
CA SER A 148 2.79 -2.52 -13.58
C SER A 148 2.03 -3.52 -12.69
N MET A 149 0.71 -3.34 -12.51
CA MET A 149 -0.12 -4.34 -11.80
C MET A 149 -0.20 -5.65 -12.58
N SER A 150 -0.41 -5.59 -13.90
CA SER A 150 -0.41 -6.79 -14.75
C SER A 150 0.92 -7.54 -14.66
N ILE A 151 2.04 -6.83 -14.69
CA ILE A 151 3.38 -7.42 -14.50
C ILE A 151 3.50 -8.04 -13.10
N ALA A 152 3.03 -7.36 -12.05
CA ALA A 152 3.04 -7.91 -10.69
C ALA A 152 2.25 -9.23 -10.58
N ILE A 153 1.08 -9.30 -11.23
CA ILE A 153 0.25 -10.50 -11.28
C ILE A 153 1.00 -11.62 -12.01
N LEU A 154 1.57 -11.34 -13.19
CA LEU A 154 2.30 -12.34 -13.99
C LEU A 154 3.51 -12.87 -13.22
N ILE A 155 4.30 -12.00 -12.59
CA ILE A 155 5.43 -12.42 -11.75
C ILE A 155 4.93 -13.23 -10.55
N GLY A 156 3.83 -12.82 -9.91
CA GLY A 156 3.21 -13.56 -8.82
C GLY A 156 2.81 -14.98 -9.23
N ILE A 157 2.20 -15.14 -10.41
CA ILE A 157 1.86 -16.46 -10.97
C ILE A 157 3.13 -17.27 -11.27
N LEU A 158 4.15 -16.66 -11.87
CA LEU A 158 5.42 -17.32 -12.17
C LEU A 158 6.17 -17.78 -10.91
N PHE A 159 6.04 -17.04 -9.81
CA PHE A 159 6.62 -17.37 -8.51
C PHE A 159 5.69 -18.19 -7.63
N ASP A 160 4.55 -18.64 -8.17
CA ASP A 160 3.58 -19.47 -7.47
C ASP A 160 2.97 -18.79 -6.21
N ASP A 161 3.05 -17.47 -6.10
CA ASP A 161 2.52 -16.66 -4.99
C ASP A 161 1.03 -16.33 -5.23
N PRO A 162 0.09 -17.00 -4.54
CA PRO A 162 -1.34 -16.79 -4.73
C PRO A 162 -1.83 -15.46 -4.12
N VAL A 163 -1.11 -14.87 -3.16
CA VAL A 163 -1.56 -13.68 -2.44
C VAL A 163 -1.45 -12.46 -3.33
N VAL A 164 -0.25 -12.21 -3.87
CA VAL A 164 0.01 -11.02 -4.68
C VAL A 164 -0.71 -11.09 -6.04
N SER A 165 -0.77 -12.29 -6.64
CA SER A 165 -1.45 -12.51 -7.93
C SER A 165 -2.95 -12.32 -7.81
N THR A 166 -3.59 -12.92 -6.80
CA THR A 166 -5.05 -12.77 -6.59
C THR A 166 -5.42 -11.37 -6.14
N ALA A 167 -4.68 -10.79 -5.18
CA ALA A 167 -4.91 -9.41 -4.75
C ALA A 167 -4.76 -8.43 -5.92
N GLY A 168 -3.73 -8.62 -6.75
CA GLY A 168 -3.50 -7.82 -7.94
C GLY A 168 -4.63 -7.96 -8.96
N MET A 169 -5.11 -9.16 -9.25
CA MET A 169 -6.24 -9.39 -10.16
C MET A 169 -7.52 -8.70 -9.69
N VAL A 170 -7.78 -8.68 -8.38
CA VAL A 170 -8.95 -8.00 -7.80
C VAL A 170 -8.75 -6.48 -7.76
N ALA A 171 -7.51 -6.00 -7.59
CA ALA A 171 -7.18 -4.58 -7.53
C ALA A 171 -7.06 -3.89 -8.90
N LEU A 172 -6.63 -4.63 -9.94
CA LEU A 172 -6.38 -4.12 -11.30
C LEU A 172 -7.60 -3.40 -11.92
N PRO A 173 -8.85 -3.89 -11.81
CA PRO A 173 -10.02 -3.21 -12.34
C PRO A 173 -10.19 -1.77 -11.87
N PHE A 174 -9.74 -1.42 -10.65
CA PHE A 174 -9.90 -0.06 -10.14
C PHE A 174 -9.05 0.96 -10.93
N ALA A 175 -7.81 0.61 -11.26
CA ALA A 175 -6.96 1.44 -12.10
C ALA A 175 -7.42 1.43 -13.56
N ALA A 176 -7.89 0.29 -14.08
CA ALA A 176 -8.38 0.17 -15.45
C ALA A 176 -9.68 0.95 -15.68
N ILE A 177 -10.64 0.89 -14.75
CA ILE A 177 -11.89 1.67 -14.82
C ILE A 177 -11.59 3.16 -14.72
N ALA A 178 -10.65 3.56 -13.85
CA ALA A 178 -10.21 4.95 -13.76
C ALA A 178 -9.55 5.44 -15.07
N LEU A 179 -8.88 4.56 -15.81
CA LEU A 179 -8.31 4.85 -17.13
C LEU A 179 -9.39 5.05 -18.20
N ILE A 180 -10.42 4.20 -18.23
CA ILE A 180 -11.52 4.26 -19.23
C ILE A 180 -12.48 5.43 -18.94
N TRP A 181 -12.85 5.66 -17.67
CA TRP A 181 -13.78 6.72 -17.26
C TRP A 181 -13.16 7.71 -16.27
N PRO A 182 -12.17 8.49 -16.70
CA PRO A 182 -11.43 9.39 -15.83
C PRO A 182 -12.23 10.62 -15.37
N SER A 183 -13.38 10.90 -15.98
CA SER A 183 -14.25 12.05 -15.62
C SER A 183 -14.95 11.88 -14.26
N HIS A 184 -15.04 10.65 -13.75
CA HIS A 184 -15.78 10.35 -12.53
C HIS A 184 -14.83 10.31 -11.33
N VAL A 185 -14.89 11.35 -10.50
CA VAL A 185 -14.03 11.48 -9.32
C VAL A 185 -14.18 10.32 -8.33
N ARG A 186 -15.37 9.71 -8.28
CA ARG A 186 -15.61 8.49 -7.49
C ARG A 186 -14.70 7.35 -7.93
N HIS A 187 -14.44 7.15 -9.23
CA HIS A 187 -13.55 6.08 -9.68
C HIS A 187 -12.09 6.33 -9.25
N LEU A 188 -11.64 7.59 -9.25
CA LEU A 188 -10.31 7.98 -8.78
C LEU A 188 -10.14 7.77 -7.26
N GLN A 189 -11.15 8.16 -6.46
CA GLN A 189 -11.14 7.93 -5.01
C GLN A 189 -11.05 6.43 -4.69
N ARG A 190 -11.85 5.62 -5.40
CA ARG A 190 -11.87 4.17 -5.27
C ARG A 190 -10.54 3.54 -5.68
N ALA A 191 -9.92 4.00 -6.76
CA ALA A 191 -8.61 3.55 -7.20
C ALA A 191 -7.49 3.83 -6.19
N ARG A 192 -7.57 4.92 -5.43
CA ARG A 192 -6.58 5.23 -4.38
C ARG A 192 -6.72 4.34 -3.15
N PHE A 193 -7.95 4.11 -2.68
CA PHE A 193 -8.17 3.45 -1.40
C PHE A 193 -8.31 1.93 -1.50
N TYR A 194 -9.09 1.42 -2.45
CA TYR A 194 -9.43 0.00 -2.47
C TYR A 194 -8.23 -0.92 -2.72
N PRO A 195 -7.29 -0.62 -3.64
CA PRO A 195 -6.11 -1.47 -3.80
C PRO A 195 -5.33 -1.67 -2.49
N ILE A 196 -5.07 -0.61 -1.72
CA ILE A 196 -4.38 -0.73 -0.42
C ILE A 196 -5.16 -1.65 0.51
N PHE A 197 -6.47 -1.47 0.60
CA PHE A 197 -7.33 -2.28 1.46
C PHE A 197 -7.38 -3.75 1.00
N ILE A 198 -7.50 -4.00 -0.30
CA ILE A 198 -7.49 -5.35 -0.89
C ILE A 198 -6.18 -6.04 -0.54
N PHE A 199 -5.03 -5.43 -0.80
CA PHE A 199 -3.73 -6.00 -0.43
C PHE A 199 -3.66 -6.29 1.07
N ALA A 200 -4.07 -5.34 1.93
CA ALA A 200 -4.08 -5.54 3.37
C ALA A 200 -4.94 -6.75 3.80
N MET A 201 -6.14 -6.91 3.22
CA MET A 201 -7.03 -8.04 3.51
C MET A 201 -6.46 -9.38 3.00
N PHE A 202 -5.87 -9.40 1.81
CA PHE A 202 -5.26 -10.61 1.26
C PHE A 202 -4.04 -11.07 2.06
N LEU A 203 -3.23 -10.13 2.58
CA LEU A 203 -2.15 -10.47 3.51
C LEU A 203 -2.68 -11.11 4.80
N CYS A 204 -3.86 -10.70 5.27
CA CYS A 204 -4.48 -11.27 6.46
C CYS A 204 -4.91 -12.74 6.26
N VAL A 205 -5.08 -13.22 5.03
CA VAL A 205 -5.35 -14.63 4.76
C VAL A 205 -4.17 -15.49 5.21
N ARG A 206 -2.93 -14.98 5.15
CA ARG A 206 -1.73 -15.67 5.66
C ARG A 206 -1.36 -15.26 7.07
N ALA A 207 -1.41 -13.96 7.37
CA ALA A 207 -1.07 -13.37 8.66
C ALA A 207 -2.33 -12.77 9.34
N PRO A 208 -3.27 -13.59 9.83
CA PRO A 208 -4.56 -13.14 10.37
C PRO A 208 -4.44 -12.19 11.56
N TRP A 209 -3.36 -12.32 12.34
CA TRP A 209 -3.07 -11.40 13.44
C TRP A 209 -3.00 -9.93 12.98
N PHE A 210 -2.72 -9.66 11.69
CA PHE A 210 -2.67 -8.32 11.13
C PHE A 210 -4.05 -7.63 11.05
N LEU A 211 -5.16 -8.40 11.10
CA LEU A 211 -6.50 -7.83 11.18
C LEU A 211 -6.70 -6.98 12.42
N ILE A 212 -6.13 -7.39 13.57
CA ILE A 212 -6.27 -6.69 14.84
C ILE A 212 -5.69 -5.26 14.76
N PRO A 213 -4.40 -5.04 14.43
CA PRO A 213 -3.86 -3.70 14.32
C PRO A 213 -4.55 -2.89 13.22
N LEU A 214 -4.90 -3.49 12.07
CA LEU A 214 -5.65 -2.78 11.02
C LEU A 214 -7.02 -2.27 11.52
N ALA A 215 -7.77 -3.12 12.24
CA ALA A 215 -9.04 -2.74 12.82
C ALA A 215 -8.87 -1.61 13.85
N VAL A 216 -7.88 -1.73 14.75
CA VAL A 216 -7.55 -0.68 15.72
C VAL A 216 -7.24 0.64 15.00
N LEU A 217 -6.36 0.63 13.99
CA LEU A 217 -6.00 1.82 13.22
C LEU A 217 -7.23 2.44 12.53
N PHE A 218 -8.07 1.59 11.91
CA PHE A 218 -9.30 2.02 11.26
C PHE A 218 -10.26 2.70 12.23
N PHE A 219 -10.54 2.09 13.39
CA PHE A 219 -11.46 2.64 14.38
C PHE A 219 -10.92 3.90 15.03
N VAL A 220 -9.61 3.98 15.30
CA VAL A 220 -8.97 5.20 15.81
C VAL A 220 -9.14 6.34 14.81
N LEU A 221 -8.82 6.11 13.53
CA LEU A 221 -8.98 7.13 12.48
C LEU A 221 -10.45 7.54 12.29
N ARG A 222 -11.37 6.59 12.33
CA ARG A 222 -12.81 6.87 12.27
C ARG A 222 -13.25 7.75 13.43
N THR A 223 -12.84 7.40 14.64
CA THR A 223 -13.19 8.14 15.86
C THR A 223 -12.63 9.57 15.82
N VAL A 224 -11.36 9.73 15.43
CA VAL A 224 -10.73 11.04 15.26
C VAL A 224 -11.45 11.89 14.22
N ASN A 225 -11.80 11.30 13.08
CA ASN A 225 -12.53 12.01 12.02
C ASN A 225 -13.95 12.39 12.44
N TYR A 226 -14.67 11.50 13.14
CA TYR A 226 -16.01 11.76 13.68
C TYR A 226 -16.00 12.97 14.62
N PHE A 227 -15.13 12.99 15.63
CA PHE A 227 -15.04 14.12 16.55
C PHE A 227 -14.58 15.43 15.89
N ARG A 228 -13.94 15.36 14.72
CA ARG A 228 -13.45 16.54 14.00
C ARG A 228 -14.48 17.14 13.05
N TYR A 229 -15.26 16.30 12.38
CA TYR A 229 -16.13 16.73 11.27
C TYR A 229 -17.63 16.53 11.55
N GLY A 230 -18.00 15.89 12.66
CA GLY A 230 -19.40 15.64 13.05
C GLY A 230 -19.84 14.24 12.69
#